data_AF-A0A928DNR5-F1
#
_entry.id   AF-A0A928DNR5-F1
#
_cell.length_a   1.000
_cell.length_b   1.000
_cell.length_c   1.000
_cell.angle_alpha   90.00
_cell.angle_beta   90.00
_cell.angle_gamma   90.00
#
_symmetry.space_group_name_H-M   'P 1'
#
loop_
_entity.id
_entity.type
_entity.pdbx_description
1 polymer ?
#
loop_
_entity_poly.entity_id
_entity_poly.type
_entity_poly.pdbx_seq_one_letter_code
_entity_poly.pdbx_strand_id
1 'polypeptide(L)'
;MIRKIIFLCCFCLVSLCSLAGEITISNYKGFIGKKIKFADTISKGERYKIANKKFKTKAFAGKTLVISNIELDKRENLVLLLTMELEKGKTKEIKVKTKTQDVELENIKVIWPKIKRQVSQAKINRYTEYTNHDDFSGVWWLGVWWLIILLALLGFFCCYIFNWIQDRKTLEEITEIGIGEKSEERLILMLRNLGYSAEDIYHNLYIPLKNGNFSQIDLLLLTSVGIIVFEVKDYSGWIFGKGNHNQWTQVLNYGKEKHRFYNPIKQNEKHISNLKNYIGKSIPCFSVIVFYGNSELKDISFIPKDTYIAKPRQISNVLDRILAEDRSVFYDINIKKRLSQAVEYGRNDFIKTKHIENIKDMKGEDRLYR
;
A
#
# COMPACT_ATOMS: atom_id res chain seq x y z
N MET A 1 -9.08 -18.56 -5.98
CA MET A 1 -8.64 -18.13 -4.64
C MET A 1 -9.60 -17.13 -3.98
N ILE A 2 -10.19 -16.20 -4.75
CA ILE A 2 -11.12 -15.16 -4.24
C ILE A 2 -12.48 -15.68 -3.75
N ARG A 3 -13.00 -16.79 -4.30
CA ARG A 3 -14.23 -17.45 -3.78
C ARG A 3 -14.07 -18.10 -2.39
N LYS A 4 -12.84 -18.47 -1.98
CA LYS A 4 -12.59 -19.04 -0.65
C LYS A 4 -12.44 -17.97 0.44
N ILE A 5 -12.11 -16.74 0.07
CA ILE A 5 -11.93 -15.62 1.02
C ILE A 5 -13.29 -14.97 1.36
N ILE A 6 -14.21 -14.90 0.39
CA ILE A 6 -15.59 -14.44 0.62
C ILE A 6 -16.38 -15.44 1.49
N PHE A 7 -16.11 -16.74 1.35
CA PHE A 7 -16.72 -17.77 2.19
C PHE A 7 -16.21 -17.73 3.64
N LEU A 8 -14.97 -17.30 3.88
CA LEU A 8 -14.39 -17.18 5.22
C LEU A 8 -14.91 -15.93 5.98
N CYS A 9 -15.23 -14.85 5.28
CA CYS A 9 -15.77 -13.63 5.90
C CYS A 9 -17.28 -13.74 6.24
N CYS A 10 -18.05 -14.53 5.50
CA CYS A 10 -19.44 -14.84 5.87
C CYS A 10 -19.56 -15.92 6.96
N PHE A 11 -18.52 -16.74 7.19
CA PHE A 11 -18.55 -17.77 8.24
C PHE A 11 -18.24 -17.23 9.64
N CYS A 12 -17.55 -16.09 9.76
CA CYS A 12 -17.22 -15.49 11.06
C CYS A 12 -18.34 -14.59 11.65
N LEU A 13 -19.44 -14.37 10.94
CA LEU A 13 -20.58 -13.58 11.43
C LEU A 13 -21.83 -14.42 11.77
N VAL A 14 -21.75 -15.74 11.64
CA VAL A 14 -22.87 -16.66 11.96
C VAL A 14 -22.58 -17.56 13.18
N SER A 15 -21.40 -17.48 13.81
CA SER A 15 -21.05 -18.37 14.94
C SER A 15 -21.37 -17.84 16.35
N LEU A 16 -22.18 -16.78 16.49
CA LEU A 16 -22.55 -16.23 17.82
C LEU A 16 -23.98 -16.57 18.25
N CYS A 17 -24.53 -17.66 17.73
CA CYS A 17 -25.84 -18.15 18.14
C CYS A 17 -25.90 -19.68 18.26
N SER A 18 -25.10 -20.27 19.15
CA SER A 18 -25.49 -21.48 19.91
C SER A 18 -24.47 -21.84 20.99
N LEU A 19 -24.66 -21.34 22.21
CA LEU A 19 -24.26 -22.07 23.43
C LEU A 19 -25.21 -21.62 24.54
N ALA A 20 -26.41 -22.21 24.50
CA ALA A 20 -27.20 -22.32 25.71
C ALA A 20 -26.45 -23.24 26.68
N GLY A 21 -26.00 -22.73 27.82
CA GLY A 21 -25.57 -23.62 28.92
C GLY A 21 -24.62 -23.05 29.96
N GLU A 22 -23.87 -22.01 29.65
CA GLU A 22 -22.77 -21.55 30.52
C GLU A 22 -23.02 -20.16 31.10
N ILE A 23 -22.99 -20.06 32.43
CA ILE A 23 -23.11 -18.80 33.17
C ILE A 23 -21.71 -18.40 33.64
N THR A 24 -21.25 -17.21 33.27
CA THR A 24 -19.91 -16.68 33.56
C THR A 24 -20.01 -15.34 34.29
N ILE A 25 -18.90 -14.84 34.86
CA ILE A 25 -18.86 -13.52 35.52
C ILE A 25 -19.26 -12.38 34.57
N SER A 26 -19.02 -12.49 33.26
CA SER A 26 -19.37 -11.44 32.30
C SER A 26 -20.87 -11.42 31.95
N ASN A 27 -21.61 -12.52 32.15
CA ASN A 27 -22.99 -12.64 31.66
C ASN A 27 -24.04 -12.97 32.75
N TYR A 28 -23.62 -13.23 34.00
CA TYR A 28 -24.50 -13.80 35.04
C TYR A 28 -25.76 -12.98 35.34
N LYS A 29 -25.68 -11.64 35.32
CA LYS A 29 -26.84 -10.76 35.57
C LYS A 29 -27.98 -11.03 34.59
N GLY A 30 -27.63 -11.40 33.35
CA GLY A 30 -28.59 -11.74 32.32
C GLY A 30 -29.36 -13.03 32.59
N PHE A 31 -29.01 -13.84 33.60
CA PHE A 31 -29.71 -15.08 33.97
C PHE A 31 -30.65 -14.94 35.17
N ILE A 32 -30.58 -13.83 35.92
CA ILE A 32 -31.46 -13.55 37.05
C ILE A 32 -32.91 -13.44 36.56
N GLY A 33 -33.83 -14.11 37.26
CA GLY A 33 -35.25 -14.20 36.93
C GLY A 33 -35.61 -15.26 35.89
N LYS A 34 -34.63 -15.93 35.27
CA LYS A 34 -34.92 -17.01 34.32
C LYS A 34 -35.36 -18.28 35.03
N LYS A 35 -36.19 -19.06 34.33
CA LYS A 35 -36.59 -20.40 34.77
C LYS A 35 -35.59 -21.43 34.25
N ILE A 36 -35.23 -22.41 35.06
CA ILE A 36 -34.47 -23.59 34.66
C ILE A 36 -35.35 -24.83 34.85
N LYS A 37 -35.47 -25.67 33.82
CA LYS A 37 -36.21 -26.93 33.86
C LYS A 37 -35.23 -28.10 33.84
N PHE A 38 -35.36 -28.97 34.82
CA PHE A 38 -34.63 -30.23 34.90
C PHE A 38 -35.23 -31.24 33.90
N ALA A 39 -34.39 -32.02 33.23
CA ALA A 39 -34.87 -33.02 32.26
C ALA A 39 -35.83 -34.02 32.92
N ASP A 40 -36.85 -34.46 32.17
CA ASP A 40 -37.91 -35.35 32.69
C ASP A 40 -37.36 -36.78 32.97
N THR A 41 -36.38 -37.24 32.17
CA THR A 41 -35.71 -38.55 32.32
C THR A 41 -34.20 -38.40 32.06
N ILE A 42 -33.36 -39.12 32.81
CA ILE A 42 -31.89 -39.18 32.61
C ILE A 42 -31.39 -40.63 32.66
N SER A 43 -30.26 -40.94 32.01
CA SER A 43 -29.74 -42.30 31.89
C SER A 43 -29.24 -42.87 33.23
N LYS A 44 -29.15 -44.20 33.35
CA LYS A 44 -28.70 -44.88 34.58
C LYS A 44 -27.25 -44.45 34.91
N GLY A 45 -27.08 -43.69 36.00
CA GLY A 45 -25.78 -43.19 36.46
C GLY A 45 -25.60 -41.68 36.29
N GLU A 46 -26.42 -41.03 35.46
CA GLU A 46 -26.40 -39.58 35.27
C GLU A 46 -27.06 -38.86 36.44
N ARG A 47 -26.67 -37.60 36.65
CA ARG A 47 -27.28 -36.70 37.64
C ARG A 47 -27.48 -35.32 37.03
N TYR A 48 -28.46 -34.59 37.55
CA TYR A 48 -28.55 -33.16 37.30
C TYR A 48 -27.42 -32.44 38.03
N LYS A 49 -26.74 -31.55 37.32
CA LYS A 49 -25.57 -30.84 37.84
C LYS A 49 -25.71 -29.35 37.56
N ILE A 50 -25.49 -28.54 38.59
CA ILE A 50 -25.32 -27.10 38.47
C ILE A 50 -23.94 -26.80 39.05
N ALA A 51 -23.01 -26.36 38.20
CA ALA A 51 -21.59 -26.28 38.52
C ALA A 51 -21.07 -27.62 39.07
N ASN A 52 -20.64 -27.67 40.33
CA ASN A 52 -20.14 -28.88 40.99
C ASN A 52 -21.19 -29.59 41.87
N LYS A 53 -22.39 -29.03 42.05
CA LYS A 53 -23.43 -29.59 42.93
C LYS A 53 -24.28 -30.60 42.16
N LYS A 54 -24.29 -31.85 42.63
CA LYS A 54 -25.11 -32.95 42.09
C LYS A 54 -26.44 -33.04 42.84
N PHE A 55 -27.55 -33.08 42.11
CA PHE A 55 -28.90 -33.19 42.68
C PHE A 55 -29.43 -34.63 42.60
N LYS A 56 -30.29 -35.02 43.57
CA LYS A 56 -30.92 -36.35 43.59
C LYS A 56 -32.02 -36.43 42.52
N THR A 57 -31.91 -37.41 41.62
CA THR A 57 -32.76 -37.55 40.42
C THR A 57 -34.26 -37.51 40.72
N LYS A 58 -34.75 -38.36 41.64
CA LYS A 58 -36.19 -38.47 41.95
C LYS A 58 -36.84 -37.18 42.48
N ALA A 59 -36.06 -36.27 43.09
CA ALA A 59 -36.62 -35.08 43.73
C ALA A 59 -36.78 -33.88 42.78
N PHE A 60 -36.07 -33.90 41.63
CA PHE A 60 -35.94 -32.75 40.73
C PHE A 60 -36.34 -33.06 39.28
N ALA A 61 -36.56 -34.33 38.91
CA ALA A 61 -37.01 -34.70 37.58
C ALA A 61 -38.25 -33.89 37.15
N GLY A 62 -38.16 -33.25 35.98
CA GLY A 62 -39.20 -32.42 35.38
C GLY A 62 -39.53 -31.10 36.09
N LYS A 63 -38.92 -30.80 37.24
CA LYS A 63 -39.21 -29.57 38.00
C LYS A 63 -38.63 -28.34 37.34
N THR A 64 -39.31 -27.21 37.53
CA THR A 64 -38.86 -25.89 37.09
C THR A 64 -38.53 -25.03 38.31
N LEU A 65 -37.33 -24.45 38.33
CA LEU A 65 -36.86 -23.51 39.36
C LEU A 65 -36.64 -22.14 38.73
N VAL A 66 -36.69 -21.07 39.51
CA VAL A 66 -36.28 -19.73 39.08
C VAL A 66 -34.90 -19.43 39.65
N ILE A 67 -34.00 -18.90 38.83
CA ILE A 67 -32.76 -18.29 39.31
C ILE A 67 -33.14 -16.95 39.95
N SER A 68 -33.33 -16.93 41.26
CA SER A 68 -33.84 -15.74 41.96
C SER A 68 -32.76 -14.66 42.06
N ASN A 69 -31.51 -15.06 42.27
CA ASN A 69 -30.37 -14.15 42.28
C ASN A 69 -29.06 -14.94 42.00
N ILE A 70 -28.01 -14.23 41.61
CA ILE A 70 -26.65 -14.78 41.52
C ILE A 70 -25.69 -13.78 42.15
N GLU A 71 -24.97 -14.22 43.17
CA GLU A 71 -24.01 -13.43 43.94
C GLU A 71 -22.57 -13.85 43.61
N LEU A 72 -21.61 -13.01 43.94
CA LEU A 72 -20.19 -13.38 43.97
C LEU A 72 -19.77 -13.57 45.42
N ASP A 73 -19.06 -14.67 45.71
CA ASP A 73 -18.44 -14.84 47.02
C ASP A 73 -17.15 -14.03 47.16
N LYS A 74 -16.51 -14.09 48.35
CA LYS A 74 -15.27 -13.34 48.64
C LYS A 74 -14.08 -13.71 47.73
N ARG A 75 -14.19 -14.78 46.95
CA ARG A 75 -13.17 -15.27 46.02
C ARG A 75 -13.66 -15.17 44.57
N GLU A 76 -14.69 -14.35 44.32
CA GLU A 76 -15.31 -14.12 43.02
C GLU A 76 -15.92 -15.38 42.36
N ASN A 77 -16.29 -16.40 43.15
CA ASN A 77 -17.03 -17.53 42.62
C ASN A 77 -18.52 -17.22 42.59
N LEU A 78 -19.20 -17.73 41.56
CA LEU A 78 -20.64 -17.55 41.43
C LEU A 78 -21.40 -18.31 42.55
N VAL A 79 -22.46 -17.71 43.04
CA VAL A 79 -23.35 -18.33 44.02
C VAL A 79 -24.78 -18.16 43.54
N LEU A 80 -25.37 -19.24 43.07
CA LEU A 80 -26.72 -19.22 42.50
C LEU A 80 -27.74 -19.46 43.61
N LEU A 81 -28.73 -18.56 43.70
CA LEU A 81 -29.91 -18.70 44.52
C LEU A 81 -31.06 -19.16 43.62
N LEU A 82 -31.61 -20.34 43.93
CA LEU A 82 -32.67 -20.96 43.14
C LEU A 82 -33.92 -21.10 44.00
N THR A 83 -35.06 -20.66 43.50
CA THR A 83 -36.33 -20.78 44.21
C THR A 83 -37.25 -21.74 43.46
N MET A 84 -37.88 -22.67 44.19
CA MET A 84 -38.99 -23.48 43.71
C MET A 84 -40.27 -23.14 44.45
N GLU A 85 -41.39 -23.20 43.74
CA GLU A 85 -42.72 -23.12 44.33
C GLU A 85 -43.21 -24.53 44.68
N LEU A 86 -43.73 -24.69 45.89
CA LEU A 86 -44.31 -25.93 46.42
C LEU A 86 -45.84 -25.80 46.44
N GLU A 87 -46.53 -26.92 46.63
CA GLU A 87 -47.97 -26.93 46.83
C GLU A 87 -48.39 -26.00 47.98
N LYS A 88 -49.55 -25.33 47.81
CA LYS A 88 -50.11 -24.34 48.75
C LYS A 88 -49.30 -23.03 48.86
N GLY A 89 -48.60 -22.62 47.79
CA GLY A 89 -47.97 -21.29 47.69
C GLY A 89 -46.73 -21.09 48.56
N LYS A 90 -46.15 -22.17 49.10
CA LYS A 90 -44.90 -22.11 49.86
C LYS A 90 -43.71 -22.12 48.89
N THR A 91 -42.68 -21.32 49.16
CA THR A 91 -41.45 -21.33 48.36
C THR A 91 -40.31 -22.01 49.12
N LYS A 92 -39.41 -22.67 48.38
CA LYS A 92 -38.17 -23.24 48.91
C LYS A 92 -36.98 -22.67 48.14
N GLU A 93 -36.04 -22.10 48.87
CA GLU A 93 -34.79 -21.59 48.32
C GLU A 93 -33.66 -22.62 48.43
N ILE A 94 -32.83 -22.67 47.41
CA ILE A 94 -31.65 -23.53 47.31
C ILE A 94 -30.47 -22.66 46.92
N LYS A 95 -29.53 -22.52 47.84
CA LYS A 95 -28.22 -21.89 47.58
C LYS A 95 -27.24 -22.91 46.99
N VAL A 96 -26.63 -22.57 45.86
CA VAL A 96 -25.62 -23.37 45.15
C VAL A 96 -24.33 -22.56 45.09
N LYS A 97 -23.38 -22.87 45.97
CA LYS A 97 -22.04 -22.28 45.94
C LYS A 97 -21.20 -22.98 44.89
N THR A 98 -20.64 -22.24 43.95
CA THR A 98 -19.70 -22.79 42.97
C THR A 98 -18.27 -22.61 43.48
N LYS A 99 -17.32 -23.36 42.91
CA LYS A 99 -15.87 -23.18 43.17
C LYS A 99 -15.16 -22.63 41.93
N THR A 100 -15.94 -22.05 41.02
CA THR A 100 -15.54 -21.66 39.67
C THR A 100 -16.25 -20.38 39.28
N GLN A 101 -15.58 -19.60 38.44
CA GLN A 101 -16.12 -18.38 37.84
C GLN A 101 -17.10 -18.66 36.69
N ASP A 102 -17.10 -19.91 36.20
CA ASP A 102 -17.96 -20.41 35.13
C ASP A 102 -18.80 -21.59 35.62
N VAL A 103 -20.06 -21.64 35.17
CA VAL A 103 -21.07 -22.59 35.64
C VAL A 103 -21.73 -23.27 34.46
N GLU A 104 -21.43 -24.56 34.33
CA GLU A 104 -22.10 -25.45 33.39
C GLU A 104 -23.40 -26.01 34.01
N LEU A 105 -24.44 -26.08 33.16
CA LEU A 105 -25.72 -26.69 33.46
C LEU A 105 -25.87 -28.01 32.69
N GLU A 106 -25.70 -29.15 33.37
CA GLU A 106 -25.82 -30.46 32.74
C GLU A 106 -27.20 -31.08 33.04
N ASN A 107 -27.87 -31.56 31.99
CA ASN A 107 -29.23 -32.13 32.06
C ASN A 107 -30.30 -31.14 32.56
N ILE A 108 -30.07 -29.84 32.37
CA ILE A 108 -30.95 -28.73 32.77
C ILE A 108 -31.07 -27.73 31.61
N LYS A 109 -32.29 -27.25 31.31
CA LYS A 109 -32.56 -26.28 30.24
C LYS A 109 -33.02 -24.93 30.80
N VAL A 110 -32.43 -23.84 30.31
CA VAL A 110 -32.89 -22.48 30.62
C VAL A 110 -34.12 -22.14 29.77
N ILE A 111 -35.23 -21.80 30.42
CA ILE A 111 -36.48 -21.33 29.83
C ILE A 111 -36.49 -19.80 29.86
N TRP A 112 -36.51 -19.21 28.67
CA TRP A 112 -36.66 -17.78 28.48
C TRP A 112 -38.14 -17.38 28.58
N PRO A 113 -38.49 -16.28 29.28
CA PRO A 113 -39.87 -15.85 29.39
C PRO A 113 -40.43 -15.48 28.00
N LYS A 114 -41.60 -16.02 27.66
CA LYS A 114 -42.38 -15.54 26.50
C LYS A 114 -42.87 -14.12 26.83
N ILE A 115 -42.40 -13.12 26.09
CA ILE A 115 -42.83 -11.73 26.26
C ILE A 115 -44.34 -11.66 25.96
N LYS A 116 -45.16 -11.47 27.00
CA LYS A 116 -46.57 -11.09 26.85
C LYS A 116 -46.65 -9.56 26.90
N ARG A 117 -47.14 -8.94 25.81
CA ARG A 117 -47.47 -7.52 25.72
C ARG A 117 -48.51 -7.15 26.77
N GLN A 118 -48.15 -6.25 27.69
CA GLN A 118 -48.99 -5.17 28.22
C GLN A 118 -48.13 -4.33 29.17
N VAL A 119 -47.75 -3.12 28.76
CA VAL A 119 -47.17 -2.11 29.67
C VAL A 119 -47.83 -0.78 29.35
N SER A 120 -48.33 -0.11 30.38
CA SER A 120 -49.06 1.16 30.28
C SER A 120 -48.18 2.30 29.76
N GLN A 121 -48.77 3.16 28.93
CA GLN A 121 -48.15 4.30 28.24
C GLN A 121 -47.37 5.25 29.19
N ALA A 122 -47.79 5.32 30.45
CA ALA A 122 -47.16 6.16 31.49
C ALA A 122 -45.75 5.70 31.90
N LYS A 123 -45.37 4.44 31.66
CA LYS A 123 -44.02 3.92 31.97
C LYS A 123 -43.04 4.14 30.82
N ILE A 124 -43.55 4.24 29.58
CA ILE A 124 -42.75 4.52 28.37
C ILE A 124 -42.22 5.96 28.40
N ASN A 125 -43.04 6.93 28.84
CA ASN A 125 -42.64 8.33 28.91
C ASN A 125 -41.54 8.58 29.95
N ARG A 126 -41.49 7.80 31.04
CA ARG A 126 -40.46 7.94 32.08
C ARG A 126 -39.10 7.30 31.71
N TYR A 127 -39.11 6.35 30.77
CA TYR A 127 -37.88 5.75 30.25
C TYR A 127 -37.29 6.55 29.07
N THR A 128 -38.14 7.17 28.25
CA THR A 128 -37.70 8.01 27.12
C THR A 128 -36.99 9.30 27.56
N GLU A 129 -37.31 9.81 28.76
CA GLU A 129 -36.62 10.97 29.32
C GLU A 129 -35.20 10.65 29.84
N TYR A 130 -34.93 9.40 30.25
CA TYR A 130 -33.64 9.00 30.80
C TYR A 130 -32.67 8.43 29.74
N THR A 131 -33.18 7.93 28.61
CA THR A 131 -32.35 7.41 27.51
C THR A 131 -31.89 8.48 26.53
N ASN A 132 -32.34 9.73 26.66
CA ASN A 132 -31.92 10.83 25.80
C ASN A 132 -30.55 11.43 26.18
N HIS A 133 -29.86 10.90 27.20
CA HIS A 133 -28.60 11.46 27.66
C HIS A 133 -27.36 10.55 27.58
N ASP A 134 -27.45 9.36 26.99
CA ASP A 134 -26.27 8.53 26.73
C ASP A 134 -26.06 8.31 25.22
N ASP A 135 -24.91 8.80 24.77
CA ASP A 135 -24.38 9.04 23.44
C ASP A 135 -24.17 7.79 22.57
N PHE A 136 -25.21 6.95 22.40
CA PHE A 136 -25.11 5.68 21.66
C PHE A 136 -25.09 5.86 20.14
N SER A 137 -25.49 7.03 19.62
CA SER A 137 -25.36 7.37 18.20
C SER A 137 -23.91 7.54 17.76
N GLY A 138 -23.04 8.09 18.63
CA GLY A 138 -21.66 8.39 18.27
C GLY A 138 -20.85 7.16 17.84
N VAL A 139 -21.03 6.02 18.52
CA VAL A 139 -20.27 4.78 18.26
C VAL A 139 -20.59 4.16 16.90
N TRP A 140 -21.87 4.20 16.48
CA TRP A 140 -22.27 3.72 15.15
C TRP A 140 -21.75 4.63 14.03
N TRP A 141 -21.82 5.95 14.23
CA TRP A 141 -21.26 6.91 13.28
C TRP A 141 -19.74 6.74 13.14
N LEU A 142 -19.02 6.47 14.23
CA LEU A 142 -17.59 6.15 14.16
C LEU A 142 -17.30 4.90 13.30
N GLY A 143 -18.09 3.83 13.46
CA GLY A 143 -17.96 2.63 12.63
C GLY A 143 -18.22 2.88 11.15
N VAL A 144 -19.23 3.70 10.83
CA VAL A 144 -19.54 4.11 9.44
C VAL A 144 -18.41 4.96 8.86
N TRP A 145 -17.87 5.91 9.62
CA TRP A 145 -16.71 6.72 9.19
C TRP A 145 -15.47 5.85 8.93
N TRP A 146 -15.18 4.88 9.80
CA TRP A 146 -14.08 3.94 9.57
C TRP A 146 -14.27 3.10 8.31
N LEU A 147 -15.49 2.66 8.01
CA LEU A 147 -15.80 1.95 6.77
C LEU A 147 -15.61 2.85 5.54
N ILE A 148 -16.07 4.10 5.59
CA ILE A 148 -15.87 5.07 4.49
C ILE A 148 -14.38 5.32 4.26
N ILE A 149 -13.61 5.54 5.33
CA ILE A 149 -12.15 5.72 5.24
C ILE A 149 -11.49 4.48 4.64
N LEU A 150 -11.87 3.28 5.08
CA LEU A 150 -11.33 2.03 4.54
C LEU A 150 -11.62 1.88 3.05
N LEU A 151 -12.84 2.18 2.61
CA LEU A 151 -13.22 2.14 1.20
C LEU A 151 -12.48 3.20 0.37
N ALA A 152 -12.28 4.40 0.92
CA ALA A 152 -11.50 5.46 0.27
C ALA A 152 -10.03 5.05 0.11
N LEU A 153 -9.43 4.45 1.15
CA LEU A 153 -8.07 3.92 1.09
C LEU A 153 -7.95 2.77 0.10
N LEU A 154 -8.93 1.87 0.05
CA LEU A 154 -8.96 0.78 -0.93
C LEU A 154 -9.08 1.33 -2.35
N GLY A 155 -9.95 2.32 -2.58
CA GLY A 155 -10.08 3.00 -3.87
C GLY A 155 -8.78 3.67 -4.30
N PHE A 156 -8.14 4.41 -3.40
CA PHE A 156 -6.83 5.03 -3.66
C PHE A 156 -5.77 3.98 -3.99
N PHE A 157 -5.73 2.87 -3.25
CA PHE A 157 -4.81 1.77 -3.51
C PHE A 157 -5.07 1.12 -4.87
N CYS A 158 -6.33 0.87 -5.23
CA CYS A 158 -6.68 0.36 -6.55
C CYS A 158 -6.28 1.32 -7.68
N CYS A 159 -6.51 2.63 -7.52
CA CYS A 159 -6.05 3.64 -8.47
C CYS A 159 -4.52 3.68 -8.58
N TYR A 160 -3.80 3.59 -7.46
CA TYR A 160 -2.35 3.51 -7.44
C TYR A 160 -1.84 2.29 -8.21
N ILE A 161 -2.41 1.11 -7.97
CA ILE A 161 -2.05 -0.12 -8.70
C ILE A 161 -2.41 0.00 -10.18
N PHE A 162 -3.57 0.55 -10.53
CA PHE A 162 -3.97 0.75 -11.92
C PHE A 162 -3.00 1.67 -12.67
N ASN A 163 -2.66 2.82 -12.08
CA ASN A 163 -1.69 3.76 -12.65
C ASN A 163 -0.31 3.09 -12.78
N TRP A 164 0.13 2.35 -11.76
CA TRP A 164 1.38 1.60 -11.81
C TRP A 164 1.39 0.57 -12.95
N ILE A 165 0.30 -0.19 -13.16
CA ILE A 165 0.20 -1.13 -14.27
C ILE A 165 0.25 -0.39 -15.61
N GLN A 166 -0.44 0.75 -15.73
CA GLN A 166 -0.48 1.52 -16.97
C GLN A 166 0.89 2.09 -17.32
N ASP A 167 1.58 2.70 -16.35
CA ASP A 167 2.95 3.20 -16.51
C ASP A 167 3.90 2.09 -16.99
N ARG A 168 3.74 0.87 -16.46
CA ARG A 168 4.58 -0.26 -16.84
C ARG A 168 4.36 -0.70 -18.28
N LYS A 169 3.10 -0.78 -18.72
CA LYS A 169 2.78 -1.07 -20.13
C LYS A 169 3.37 0.00 -21.06
N THR A 170 3.27 1.26 -20.68
CA THR A 170 3.83 2.38 -21.46
C THR A 170 5.36 2.30 -21.54
N LEU A 171 6.04 1.90 -20.46
CA LEU A 171 7.50 1.70 -20.47
C LEU A 171 7.92 0.51 -21.34
N GLU A 172 7.20 -0.62 -21.25
CA GLU A 172 7.48 -1.85 -22.02
C GLU A 172 7.45 -1.64 -23.55
N GLU A 173 6.73 -0.62 -24.05
CA GLU A 173 6.73 -0.23 -25.47
C GLU A 173 8.10 0.33 -25.94
N ILE A 174 8.92 0.83 -25.01
CA ILE A 174 10.13 1.62 -25.32
C ILE A 174 11.39 0.94 -24.77
N THR A 175 11.30 0.37 -23.57
CA THR A 175 12.45 -0.20 -22.88
C THR A 175 12.08 -1.44 -22.07
N GLU A 176 13.07 -2.29 -21.82
CA GLU A 176 12.86 -3.41 -20.91
C GLU A 176 12.85 -2.92 -19.47
N ILE A 177 11.96 -3.51 -18.69
CA ILE A 177 11.80 -3.22 -17.28
C ILE A 177 13.13 -3.38 -16.52
N GLY A 178 13.48 -2.35 -15.74
CA GLY A 178 14.66 -2.39 -14.86
C GLY A 178 15.99 -2.15 -15.56
N ILE A 179 15.97 -1.75 -16.84
CA ILE A 179 17.12 -1.15 -17.52
C ILE A 179 17.15 0.36 -17.22
N GLY A 180 18.33 0.88 -16.88
CA GLY A 180 18.54 2.31 -16.63
C GLY A 180 18.15 2.77 -15.22
N GLU A 181 18.10 4.08 -15.02
CA GLU A 181 17.70 4.69 -13.76
C GLU A 181 16.20 5.03 -13.72
N LYS A 182 15.59 5.02 -12.51
CA LYS A 182 14.18 5.42 -12.33
C LYS A 182 13.88 6.85 -12.80
N SER A 183 14.90 7.72 -12.80
CA SER A 183 14.84 9.09 -13.29
C SER A 183 14.61 9.12 -14.82
N GLU A 184 15.24 8.20 -15.55
CA GLU A 184 15.08 8.02 -17.01
C GLU A 184 13.69 7.46 -17.34
N GLU A 185 13.23 6.43 -16.60
CA GLU A 185 11.86 5.89 -16.75
C GLU A 185 10.80 6.99 -16.57
N ARG A 186 10.98 7.87 -15.57
CA ARG A 186 10.07 9.02 -15.35
C ARG A 186 10.11 10.03 -16.49
N LEU A 187 11.27 10.22 -17.13
CA LEU A 187 11.38 11.09 -18.30
C LEU A 187 10.61 10.51 -19.49
N ILE A 188 10.75 9.20 -19.73
CA ILE A 188 10.00 8.49 -20.77
C ILE A 188 8.49 8.65 -20.56
N LEU A 189 7.99 8.36 -19.35
CA LEU A 189 6.57 8.51 -19.02
C LEU A 189 6.08 9.94 -19.23
N MET A 190 6.89 10.94 -18.84
CA MET A 190 6.55 12.34 -19.07
C MET A 190 6.46 12.67 -20.56
N LEU A 191 7.41 12.20 -21.40
CA LEU A 191 7.34 12.40 -22.84
C LEU A 191 6.10 11.72 -23.45
N ARG A 192 5.74 10.52 -22.96
CA ARG A 192 4.50 9.85 -23.40
C ARG A 192 3.25 10.62 -23.01
N ASN A 193 3.21 11.17 -21.80
CA ASN A 193 2.11 12.04 -21.36
C ASN A 193 2.03 13.37 -22.13
N LEU A 194 3.16 13.85 -22.68
CA LEU A 194 3.20 15.01 -23.59
C LEU A 194 2.79 14.66 -25.02
N GLY A 195 2.49 13.39 -25.33
CA GLY A 195 1.95 12.96 -26.62
C GLY A 195 2.98 12.46 -27.63
N TYR A 196 4.26 12.31 -27.27
CA TYR A 196 5.26 11.75 -28.17
C TYR A 196 5.06 10.25 -28.37
N SER A 197 5.23 9.77 -29.60
CA SER A 197 5.11 8.34 -29.93
C SER A 197 6.27 7.52 -29.34
N ALA A 198 5.99 6.27 -28.96
CA ALA A 198 7.02 5.32 -28.52
C ALA A 198 8.07 5.08 -29.62
N GLU A 199 7.67 5.11 -30.90
CA GLU A 199 8.57 4.89 -32.05
C GLU A 199 9.61 6.00 -32.26
N ASP A 200 9.42 7.16 -31.62
CA ASP A 200 10.32 8.30 -31.72
C ASP A 200 11.19 8.46 -30.46
N ILE A 201 10.98 7.60 -29.44
CA ILE A 201 11.73 7.59 -28.18
C ILE A 201 12.65 6.38 -28.16
N TYR A 202 13.95 6.62 -27.96
CA TYR A 202 14.97 5.60 -27.86
C TYR A 202 15.66 5.71 -26.50
N HIS A 203 15.63 4.64 -25.72
CA HIS A 203 16.19 4.58 -24.37
C HIS A 203 17.43 3.69 -24.32
N ASN A 204 18.43 4.10 -23.55
CA ASN A 204 19.65 3.35 -23.26
C ASN A 204 20.41 2.89 -24.52
N LEU A 205 20.71 3.83 -25.42
CA LEU A 205 21.39 3.52 -26.69
C LEU A 205 22.89 3.34 -26.45
N TYR A 206 23.47 2.30 -27.04
CA TYR A 206 24.92 2.08 -27.05
C TYR A 206 25.47 2.32 -28.45
N ILE A 207 26.16 3.45 -28.64
CA ILE A 207 26.75 3.83 -29.92
C ILE A 207 28.15 3.21 -30.06
N PRO A 208 28.41 2.35 -31.06
CA PRO A 208 29.74 1.78 -31.27
C PRO A 208 30.72 2.86 -31.74
N LEU A 209 31.93 2.82 -31.19
CA LEU A 209 33.03 3.72 -31.50
C LEU A 209 34.10 3.00 -32.34
N LYS A 210 34.90 3.77 -33.07
CA LYS A 210 35.96 3.23 -33.95
C LYS A 210 37.02 2.40 -33.23
N ASN A 211 37.23 2.65 -31.94
CA ASN A 211 38.18 1.92 -31.09
C ASN A 211 37.60 0.62 -30.49
N GLY A 212 36.41 0.18 -30.90
CA GLY A 212 35.76 -1.03 -30.38
C GLY A 212 35.11 -0.87 -29.00
N ASN A 213 35.03 0.37 -28.48
CA ASN A 213 34.27 0.73 -27.29
C ASN A 213 32.88 1.26 -27.67
N PHE A 214 32.07 1.54 -26.65
CA PHE A 214 30.72 2.08 -26.82
C PHE A 214 30.54 3.36 -26.02
N SER A 215 29.70 4.25 -26.53
CA SER A 215 29.18 5.42 -25.81
C SER A 215 27.71 5.15 -25.50
N GLN A 216 27.34 5.10 -24.22
CA GLN A 216 25.94 5.08 -23.80
C GLN A 216 25.32 6.47 -24.03
N ILE A 217 24.04 6.52 -24.40
CA ILE A 217 23.17 7.70 -24.41
C ILE A 217 21.92 7.32 -23.63
N ASP A 218 21.59 8.09 -22.59
CA ASP A 218 20.47 7.79 -21.68
C ASP A 218 19.14 7.75 -22.44
N LEU A 219 18.80 8.85 -23.13
CA LEU A 219 17.54 8.95 -23.86
C LEU A 219 17.67 9.86 -25.08
N LEU A 220 17.02 9.48 -26.17
CA LEU A 220 16.97 10.22 -27.42
C LEU A 220 15.52 10.33 -27.90
N LEU A 221 15.11 11.53 -28.31
CA LEU A 221 13.80 11.81 -28.88
C LEU A 221 13.96 12.38 -30.31
N LEU A 222 13.26 11.77 -31.27
CA LEU A 222 13.10 12.33 -32.61
C LEU A 222 11.99 13.36 -32.62
N THR A 223 12.23 14.52 -33.24
CA THR A 223 11.23 15.59 -33.37
C THR A 223 11.21 16.13 -34.78
N SER A 224 10.19 16.93 -35.13
CA SER A 224 10.09 17.57 -36.43
C SER A 224 11.26 18.51 -36.75
N VAL A 225 11.99 19.02 -35.75
CA VAL A 225 13.07 20.03 -35.95
C VAL A 225 14.48 19.45 -35.80
N GLY A 226 14.62 18.23 -35.27
CA GLY A 226 15.91 17.61 -34.98
C GLY A 226 15.87 16.59 -33.84
N ILE A 227 17.04 16.05 -33.51
CA ILE A 227 17.18 15.01 -32.48
C ILE A 227 17.45 15.68 -31.13
N ILE A 228 16.64 15.38 -30.13
CA ILE A 228 16.90 15.81 -28.75
C ILE A 228 17.64 14.67 -28.04
N VAL A 229 18.83 14.95 -27.53
CA VAL A 229 19.65 14.00 -26.78
C VAL A 229 19.63 14.42 -25.31
N PHE A 230 19.07 13.56 -24.48
CA PHE A 230 18.94 13.80 -23.04
C PHE A 230 20.10 13.18 -22.28
N GLU A 231 20.59 13.92 -21.29
CA GLU A 231 21.48 13.44 -20.24
C GLU A 231 20.76 13.59 -18.90
N VAL A 232 20.54 12.49 -18.19
CA VAL A 232 19.76 12.48 -16.95
C VAL A 232 20.72 12.40 -15.76
N LYS A 233 20.57 13.32 -14.81
CA LYS A 233 21.36 13.34 -13.57
C LYS A 233 20.47 13.35 -12.34
N ASP A 234 20.58 12.31 -11.53
CA ASP A 234 19.86 12.20 -10.26
C ASP A 234 20.70 12.70 -9.07
N TYR A 235 21.10 13.98 -9.10
CA TYR A 235 21.85 14.59 -8.00
C TYR A 235 20.96 15.33 -7.01
N SER A 236 21.37 15.31 -5.75
CA SER A 236 20.81 16.11 -4.65
C SER A 236 21.76 17.25 -4.23
N GLY A 237 21.25 18.21 -3.44
CA GLY A 237 22.05 19.31 -2.89
C GLY A 237 22.29 20.45 -3.88
N TRP A 238 23.34 21.25 -3.69
CA TRP A 238 23.62 22.38 -4.57
C TRP A 238 24.58 21.97 -5.69
N ILE A 239 24.26 22.38 -6.91
CA ILE A 239 25.07 22.12 -8.09
C ILE A 239 25.64 23.44 -8.61
N PHE A 240 26.95 23.44 -8.83
CA PHE A 240 27.73 24.55 -9.35
C PHE A 240 28.52 24.08 -10.57
N GLY A 241 28.55 24.90 -11.63
CA GLY A 241 29.15 24.47 -12.88
C GLY A 241 29.19 25.54 -13.95
N LYS A 242 30.22 25.50 -14.77
CA LYS A 242 30.33 26.33 -15.97
C LYS A 242 30.45 25.43 -17.18
N GLY A 243 29.78 25.77 -18.28
CA GLY A 243 29.80 24.93 -19.49
C GLY A 243 31.19 24.75 -20.10
N ASN A 244 32.06 25.75 -19.96
CA ASN A 244 33.45 25.69 -20.44
C ASN A 244 34.39 24.86 -19.51
N HIS A 245 33.98 24.53 -18.28
CA HIS A 245 34.80 23.74 -17.35
C HIS A 245 34.64 22.23 -17.56
N ASN A 246 35.69 21.44 -17.27
CA ASN A 246 35.64 19.98 -17.41
C ASN A 246 34.86 19.27 -16.29
N GLN A 247 34.80 19.89 -15.13
CA GLN A 247 34.21 19.30 -13.93
C GLN A 247 33.23 20.30 -13.31
N TRP A 248 32.12 19.78 -12.82
CA TRP A 248 31.14 20.49 -12.00
C TRP A 248 31.30 20.05 -10.55
N THR A 249 30.68 20.79 -9.63
CA THR A 249 30.76 20.52 -8.19
C THR A 249 29.36 20.34 -7.63
N GLN A 250 29.15 19.21 -6.97
CA GLN A 250 28.01 18.94 -6.11
C GLN A 250 28.40 19.28 -4.67
N VAL A 251 27.52 19.97 -3.96
CA VAL A 251 27.67 20.31 -2.55
C VAL A 251 26.51 19.72 -1.76
N LEU A 252 26.83 18.87 -0.81
CA LEU A 252 25.89 18.17 0.07
C LEU A 252 26.06 18.62 1.51
N ASN A 253 25.16 18.16 2.38
CA ASN A 253 25.25 18.31 3.84
C ASN A 253 25.53 19.76 4.27
N TYR A 254 24.74 20.70 3.74
CA TYR A 254 24.84 22.15 4.00
C TYR A 254 26.25 22.74 3.80
N GLY A 255 27.02 22.21 2.85
CA GLY A 255 28.36 22.73 2.52
C GLY A 255 29.52 21.86 2.99
N LYS A 256 29.27 20.82 3.81
CA LYS A 256 30.31 19.98 4.42
C LYS A 256 30.93 18.99 3.43
N GLU A 257 30.16 18.55 2.45
CA GLU A 257 30.59 17.55 1.48
C GLU A 257 30.62 18.17 0.09
N LYS A 258 31.74 18.06 -0.61
CA LYS A 258 31.94 18.59 -1.96
C LYS A 258 32.49 17.50 -2.86
N HIS A 259 31.74 17.17 -3.90
CA HIS A 259 32.11 16.14 -4.87
C HIS A 259 32.21 16.76 -6.25
N ARG A 260 33.34 16.52 -6.94
CA ARG A 260 33.48 16.91 -8.34
C ARG A 260 32.98 15.77 -9.22
N PHE A 261 32.30 16.13 -10.29
CA PHE A 261 31.84 15.18 -11.31
C PHE A 261 32.02 15.77 -12.70
N TYR A 262 32.14 14.90 -13.70
CA TYR A 262 32.35 15.34 -15.07
C TYR A 262 31.19 16.20 -15.55
N ASN A 263 31.50 17.26 -16.29
CA ASN A 263 30.50 18.21 -16.76
C ASN A 263 29.48 17.50 -17.69
N PRO A 264 28.17 17.48 -17.34
CA PRO A 264 27.16 16.79 -18.12
C PRO A 264 26.91 17.42 -19.50
N ILE A 265 27.21 18.72 -19.67
CA ILE A 265 27.18 19.37 -20.99
C ILE A 265 28.23 18.76 -21.91
N LYS A 266 29.46 18.60 -21.43
CA LYS A 266 30.56 18.02 -22.22
C LYS A 266 30.35 16.53 -22.48
N GLN A 267 29.76 15.84 -21.50
CA GLN A 267 29.35 14.45 -21.67
C GLN A 267 28.35 14.32 -22.83
N ASN A 268 27.27 15.10 -22.80
CA ASN A 268 26.24 15.03 -23.82
C ASN A 268 26.70 15.57 -25.18
N GLU A 269 27.60 16.56 -25.21
CA GLU A 269 28.28 17.01 -26.43
C GLU A 269 29.06 15.87 -27.10
N LYS A 270 29.80 15.07 -26.31
CA LYS A 270 30.49 13.87 -26.80
C LYS A 270 29.51 12.82 -27.32
N HIS A 271 28.39 12.62 -26.64
CA HIS A 271 27.31 11.73 -27.09
C HIS A 271 26.74 12.16 -28.44
N ILE A 272 26.41 13.44 -28.60
CA ILE A 272 25.93 14.02 -29.86
C ILE A 272 26.96 13.85 -30.98
N SER A 273 28.24 14.11 -30.70
CA SER A 273 29.33 13.89 -31.68
C SER A 273 29.40 12.43 -32.15
N ASN A 274 29.38 11.47 -31.21
CA ASN A 274 29.38 10.05 -31.52
C ASN A 274 28.13 9.63 -32.31
N LEU A 275 26.96 10.13 -31.90
CA LEU A 275 25.70 9.89 -32.59
C LEU A 275 25.74 10.38 -34.05
N LYS A 276 26.19 11.62 -34.29
CA LYS A 276 26.31 12.19 -35.63
C LYS A 276 27.21 11.34 -36.54
N ASN A 277 28.35 10.89 -36.00
CA ASN A 277 29.25 9.99 -36.71
C ASN A 277 28.60 8.63 -37.02
N TYR A 278 27.81 8.09 -36.10
CA TYR A 278 27.15 6.79 -36.25
C TYR A 278 25.99 6.80 -37.25
N ILE A 279 25.16 7.86 -37.24
CA ILE A 279 24.05 8.01 -38.19
C ILE A 279 24.53 8.48 -39.58
N GLY A 280 25.71 9.10 -39.65
CA GLY A 280 26.35 9.49 -40.91
C GLY A 280 25.66 10.66 -41.64
N LYS A 281 24.85 11.45 -40.93
CA LYS A 281 24.11 12.59 -41.47
C LYS A 281 24.19 13.80 -40.55
N SER A 282 24.22 14.99 -41.15
CA SER A 282 24.16 16.26 -40.42
C SER A 282 22.72 16.59 -40.06
N ILE A 283 22.23 15.99 -38.98
CA ILE A 283 20.92 16.30 -38.41
C ILE A 283 21.13 17.27 -37.24
N PRO A 284 20.32 18.34 -37.12
CA PRO A 284 20.34 19.19 -35.93
C PRO A 284 20.12 18.36 -34.67
N CYS A 285 20.97 18.56 -33.67
CA CYS A 285 20.85 17.90 -32.38
C CYS A 285 20.77 18.96 -31.28
N PHE A 286 19.86 18.76 -30.34
CA PHE A 286 19.70 19.60 -29.16
C PHE A 286 20.14 18.82 -27.93
N SER A 287 20.97 19.43 -27.09
CA SER A 287 21.42 18.83 -25.84
C SER A 287 20.49 19.25 -24.71
N VAL A 288 19.89 18.31 -24.00
CA VAL A 288 19.03 18.60 -22.84
C VAL A 288 19.54 17.84 -21.63
N ILE A 289 20.01 18.55 -20.61
CA ILE A 289 20.46 17.95 -19.35
C ILE A 289 19.36 18.10 -18.31
N VAL A 290 18.89 16.98 -17.78
CA VAL A 290 17.77 16.95 -16.83
C VAL A 290 18.26 16.55 -15.45
N PHE A 291 18.14 17.47 -14.49
CA PHE A 291 18.48 17.21 -13.09
C PHE A 291 17.24 16.73 -12.32
N TYR A 292 16.99 15.41 -12.27
CA TYR A 292 15.81 14.81 -11.65
C TYR A 292 15.82 14.83 -10.12
N GLY A 293 17.00 14.75 -9.51
CA GLY A 293 17.12 14.69 -8.06
C GLY A 293 16.74 15.99 -7.35
N ASN A 294 16.72 15.93 -6.02
CA ASN A 294 16.43 17.08 -5.15
C ASN A 294 17.64 18.03 -5.05
N SER A 295 18.12 18.47 -6.22
CA SER A 295 19.19 19.43 -6.36
C SER A 295 18.69 20.84 -6.69
N GLU A 296 19.45 21.83 -6.27
CA GLU A 296 19.27 23.22 -6.67
C GLU A 296 20.47 23.66 -7.52
N LEU A 297 20.19 24.21 -8.69
CA LEU A 297 21.21 24.77 -9.59
C LEU A 297 21.53 26.18 -9.12
N LYS A 298 22.71 26.40 -8.52
CA LYS A 298 23.05 27.68 -7.84
C LYS A 298 23.77 28.68 -8.74
N ASP A 299 24.92 28.30 -9.29
CA ASP A 299 25.71 29.13 -10.20
C ASP A 299 26.05 28.30 -11.43
N ILE A 300 25.15 28.35 -12.41
CA ILE A 300 25.27 27.68 -13.70
C ILE A 300 25.39 28.74 -14.79
N SER A 301 26.52 28.74 -15.50
CA SER A 301 26.81 29.74 -16.54
C SER A 301 27.57 29.16 -17.73
N PHE A 302 27.71 29.95 -18.81
CA PHE A 302 28.39 29.57 -20.05
C PHE A 302 27.78 28.35 -20.75
N ILE A 303 26.45 28.29 -20.83
CA ILE A 303 25.73 27.22 -21.52
C ILE A 303 25.85 27.43 -23.04
N PRO A 304 26.33 26.43 -23.81
CA PRO A 304 26.43 26.54 -25.26
C PRO A 304 25.08 26.74 -25.94
N LYS A 305 25.11 27.20 -27.19
CA LYS A 305 23.92 27.25 -28.04
C LYS A 305 23.32 25.84 -28.20
N ASP A 306 22.00 25.76 -28.35
CA ASP A 306 21.22 24.52 -28.54
C ASP A 306 21.39 23.52 -27.38
N THR A 307 21.84 24.01 -26.22
CA THR A 307 21.98 23.26 -24.96
C THR A 307 21.05 23.84 -23.91
N TYR A 308 20.32 22.96 -23.23
CA TYR A 308 19.33 23.33 -22.23
C TYR A 308 19.57 22.54 -20.95
N ILE A 309 19.39 23.19 -19.81
CA ILE A 309 19.48 22.56 -18.50
C ILE A 309 18.18 22.82 -17.78
N ALA A 310 17.54 21.75 -17.32
CA ALA A 310 16.18 21.84 -16.82
C ALA A 310 15.94 20.90 -15.64
N LYS A 311 14.97 21.29 -14.80
CA LYS A 311 14.25 20.39 -13.90
C LYS A 311 13.11 19.72 -14.66
N PRO A 312 12.61 18.55 -14.19
CA PRO A 312 11.52 17.83 -14.86
C PRO A 312 10.30 18.70 -15.17
N ARG A 313 9.89 19.55 -14.21
CA ARG A 313 8.78 20.51 -14.36
C ARG A 313 8.95 21.56 -15.47
N GLN A 314 10.15 21.71 -16.02
CA GLN A 314 10.48 22.69 -17.06
C GLN A 314 10.64 22.05 -18.44
N ILE A 315 10.56 20.72 -18.54
CA ILE A 315 10.86 20.01 -19.79
C ILE A 315 9.87 20.36 -20.90
N SER A 316 8.57 20.48 -20.61
CA SER A 316 7.58 20.94 -21.60
C SER A 316 7.99 22.28 -22.24
N ASN A 317 8.38 23.26 -21.43
CA ASN A 317 8.77 24.59 -21.92
C ASN A 317 10.07 24.54 -22.76
N VAL A 318 11.00 23.64 -22.41
CA VAL A 318 12.22 23.42 -23.21
C VAL A 318 11.86 22.80 -24.56
N LEU A 319 10.99 21.80 -24.57
CA LEU A 319 10.53 21.16 -25.80
C LEU A 319 9.79 22.14 -26.70
N ASP A 320 8.86 22.93 -26.16
CA ASP A 320 8.14 23.97 -26.91
C ASP A 320 9.10 24.96 -27.56
N ARG A 321 10.14 25.38 -26.82
CA ARG A 321 11.17 26.29 -27.34
C ARG A 321 11.99 25.67 -28.47
N ILE A 322 12.34 24.38 -28.37
CA ILE A 322 13.06 23.66 -29.42
C ILE A 322 12.17 23.51 -30.65
N LEU A 323 10.91 23.10 -30.46
CA LEU A 323 9.94 22.90 -31.54
C LEU A 323 9.53 24.19 -32.26
N ALA A 324 9.70 25.35 -31.63
CA ALA A 324 9.48 26.66 -32.24
C ALA A 324 10.53 27.05 -33.29
N GLU A 325 11.59 26.25 -33.48
CA GLU A 325 12.56 26.52 -34.54
C GLU A 325 11.95 26.37 -35.94
N ASP A 326 12.19 27.36 -36.79
CA ASP A 326 11.74 27.37 -38.18
C ASP A 326 12.60 26.42 -39.05
N ARG A 327 12.34 25.12 -38.91
CA ARG A 327 12.94 24.06 -39.71
C ARG A 327 12.10 22.79 -39.66
N SER A 328 12.30 21.92 -40.64
CA SER A 328 11.72 20.58 -40.65
C SER A 328 12.79 19.55 -41.01
N VAL A 329 12.81 18.44 -40.28
CA VAL A 329 13.72 17.30 -40.44
C VAL A 329 12.89 16.06 -40.73
N PHE A 330 13.33 15.29 -41.72
CA PHE A 330 12.76 13.99 -42.03
C PHE A 330 13.77 12.88 -41.73
N TYR A 331 13.31 11.84 -41.04
CA TYR A 331 14.12 10.67 -40.71
C TYR A 331 13.82 9.54 -41.66
N ASP A 332 14.80 9.15 -42.48
CA ASP A 332 14.67 7.95 -43.28
C ASP A 332 14.68 6.68 -42.40
N ILE A 333 14.22 5.59 -43.01
CA ILE A 333 14.16 4.28 -42.36
C ILE A 333 15.53 3.76 -41.91
N ASN A 334 16.63 4.19 -42.55
CA ASN A 334 17.97 3.74 -42.20
C ASN A 334 18.45 4.39 -40.91
N ILE A 335 18.10 5.66 -40.66
CA ILE A 335 18.36 6.32 -39.38
C ILE A 335 17.61 5.61 -38.26
N LYS A 336 16.28 5.40 -38.43
CA LYS A 336 15.48 4.68 -37.42
C LYS A 336 16.04 3.28 -37.15
N LYS A 337 16.42 2.53 -38.19
CA LYS A 337 17.08 1.21 -38.05
C LYS A 337 18.40 1.27 -37.29
N ARG A 338 19.26 2.25 -37.56
CA ARG A 338 20.53 2.44 -36.82
C ARG A 338 20.27 2.75 -35.35
N LEU A 339 19.32 3.63 -35.04
CA LEU A 339 18.95 3.94 -33.67
C LEU A 339 18.40 2.72 -32.93
N SER A 340 17.51 1.95 -33.56
CA SER A 340 17.02 0.68 -33.01
C SER A 340 18.18 -0.32 -32.78
N GLN A 341 19.12 -0.43 -33.72
CA GLN A 341 20.30 -1.29 -33.53
C GLN A 341 21.16 -0.86 -32.35
N ALA A 342 21.31 0.45 -32.11
CA ALA A 342 22.02 0.96 -30.94
C ALA A 342 21.30 0.64 -29.62
N VAL A 343 19.98 0.60 -29.61
CA VAL A 343 19.19 0.10 -28.47
C VAL A 343 19.45 -1.40 -28.25
N GLU A 344 19.48 -2.21 -29.31
CA GLU A 344 19.79 -3.64 -29.19
C GLU A 344 21.20 -3.90 -28.62
N TYR A 345 22.20 -3.07 -28.99
CA TYR A 345 23.51 -3.14 -28.34
C TYR A 345 23.43 -2.85 -26.84
N GLY A 346 22.55 -1.93 -26.44
CA GLY A 346 22.26 -1.63 -25.04
C GLY A 346 21.48 -2.71 -24.31
N ARG A 347 20.96 -3.74 -24.99
CA ARG A 347 20.38 -4.95 -24.38
C ARG A 347 21.40 -6.07 -24.21
N ASN A 348 22.55 -5.98 -24.87
CA ASN A 348 23.59 -7.00 -24.79
C ASN A 348 24.44 -6.84 -23.52
N ASP A 349 24.33 -7.78 -22.59
CA ASP A 349 25.02 -7.70 -21.29
C ASP A 349 26.55 -7.74 -21.40
N PHE A 350 27.11 -8.38 -22.42
CA PHE A 350 28.56 -8.35 -22.68
C PHE A 350 29.00 -6.92 -23.07
N ILE A 351 28.24 -6.24 -23.93
CA ILE A 351 28.52 -4.86 -24.32
C ILE A 351 28.40 -3.92 -23.11
N LYS A 352 27.35 -4.07 -22.29
CA LYS A 352 27.18 -3.28 -21.05
C LYS A 352 28.36 -3.47 -20.10
N THR A 353 28.75 -4.73 -19.86
CA THR A 353 29.84 -5.07 -18.94
C THR A 353 31.15 -4.47 -19.44
N LYS A 354 31.49 -4.68 -20.72
CA LYS A 354 32.68 -4.09 -21.35
C LYS A 354 32.67 -2.57 -21.28
N HIS A 355 31.51 -1.94 -21.46
CA HIS A 355 31.39 -0.48 -21.33
C HIS A 355 31.70 -0.02 -19.89
N ILE A 356 31.13 -0.68 -18.88
CA ILE A 356 31.39 -0.35 -17.47
C ILE A 356 32.87 -0.52 -17.12
N GLU A 357 33.50 -1.61 -17.58
CA GLU A 357 34.93 -1.86 -17.41
C GLU A 357 35.78 -0.76 -18.05
N ASN A 358 35.47 -0.38 -19.30
CA ASN A 358 36.15 0.71 -19.98
C ASN A 358 36.01 2.04 -19.23
N ILE A 359 34.84 2.35 -18.67
CA ILE A 359 34.66 3.57 -17.88
C ILE A 359 35.47 3.52 -16.58
N LYS A 360 35.52 2.36 -15.89
CA LYS A 360 36.36 2.17 -14.70
C LYS A 360 37.83 2.35 -15.03
N ASP A 361 38.31 1.71 -16.11
CA ASP A 361 39.67 1.85 -16.59
C ASP A 361 39.99 3.30 -16.97
N MET A 362 39.09 4.01 -17.67
CA MET A 362 39.28 5.42 -18.00
C MET A 362 39.38 6.33 -16.77
N LYS A 363 38.66 6.01 -15.69
CA LYS A 363 38.73 6.76 -14.43
C LYS A 363 40.00 6.42 -13.64
N GLY A 364 40.50 5.19 -13.77
CA GLY A 364 41.75 4.73 -13.12
C GLY A 364 41.72 4.79 -11.60
N GLU A 365 40.53 4.68 -11.00
CA GLU A 365 40.35 4.76 -9.54
C GLU A 365 41.08 3.63 -8.81
N ASP A 366 41.23 2.47 -9.44
CA ASP A 366 41.96 1.29 -8.98
C ASP A 366 43.48 1.45 -9.04
N ARG A 367 43.99 2.42 -9.80
CA ARG A 367 45.42 2.73 -9.92
C ARG A 367 45.89 3.82 -8.96
N LEU A 368 44.99 4.35 -8.13
CA LEU A 368 45.28 5.37 -7.14
C LEU A 368 45.58 4.72 -5.78
N TYR A 369 46.87 4.53 -5.47
CA TYR A 369 47.31 4.14 -4.12
C TYR A 369 47.33 5.38 -3.21
N ARG A 370 46.67 5.32 -2.05
CA ARG A 370 46.58 6.42 -1.08
C ARG A 370 47.44 6.17 0.14
#